data_AF-A0A261FJL8-F1
#
_entry.id   AF-A0A261FJL8-F1
#
_cell.length_a   1.000
_cell.length_b   1.000
_cell.length_c   1.000
_cell.angle_alpha   90.00
_cell.angle_beta   90.00
_cell.angle_gamma   90.00
#
_symmetry.space_group_name_H-M   'P 1'
#
loop_
_entity.id
_entity.type
_entity.pdbx_description
1 polymer ?
#
loop_
_entity_poly.entity_id
_entity_poly.type
_entity_poly.pdbx_seq_one_letter_code
_entity_poly.pdbx_strand_id
1 'polypeptide(L)'
;MTAIITIDDKPATFTIDWYVHDRTLGAMNPEAKAALLDTRGEAWHGDPDKGGDPDGLDTYHIEITRYALGGGLAVHIVNTDPDTADAATVSENIGQPAAAPMTFWECHNNRYTTSEMERAGIIEPTGIETSFGPHHTTSRLMRFTPAYHTAALEALTRHDTENR
;
A
#
# COMPACT_ATOMS: atom_id res chain seq x y z
N MET A 1 17.00 -8.39 -2.69
CA MET A 1 15.95 -8.95 -3.58
C MET A 1 14.62 -8.78 -2.88
N THR A 2 13.60 -8.20 -3.51
CA THR A 2 12.23 -8.04 -2.95
C THR A 2 11.37 -9.25 -3.34
N ALA A 3 10.30 -9.57 -2.59
CA ALA A 3 9.44 -10.71 -2.89
C ALA A 3 7.97 -10.29 -3.07
N ILE A 4 7.37 -10.74 -4.18
CA ILE A 4 5.96 -10.48 -4.52
C ILE A 4 5.04 -11.40 -3.70
N ILE A 5 3.99 -10.82 -3.12
CA ILE A 5 2.88 -11.56 -2.47
C ILE A 5 2.14 -12.35 -3.55
N THR A 6 1.88 -13.64 -3.32
CA THR A 6 1.18 -14.51 -4.28
C THR A 6 -0.04 -15.20 -3.67
N ILE A 7 -1.17 -15.21 -4.37
CA ILE A 7 -2.38 -15.99 -4.04
C ILE A 7 -2.59 -17.00 -5.17
N ASP A 8 -2.72 -18.29 -4.82
CA ASP A 8 -2.86 -19.38 -5.80
C ASP A 8 -1.80 -19.31 -6.93
N ASP A 9 -0.54 -19.11 -6.55
CA ASP A 9 0.63 -18.94 -7.42
C ASP A 9 0.61 -17.72 -8.36
N LYS A 10 -0.34 -16.80 -8.18
CA LYS A 10 -0.44 -15.55 -8.93
C LYS A 10 -0.08 -14.36 -8.05
N PRO A 11 0.64 -13.35 -8.56
CA PRO A 11 0.84 -12.09 -7.85
C PRO A 11 -0.47 -11.52 -7.31
N ALA A 12 -0.48 -11.14 -6.04
CA ALA A 12 -1.56 -10.36 -5.47
C ALA A 12 -1.53 -8.97 -6.12
N THR A 13 -2.64 -8.60 -6.74
CA THR A 13 -2.77 -7.34 -7.46
C THR A 13 -3.88 -6.49 -6.88
N PHE A 14 -3.74 -5.18 -7.06
CA PHE A 14 -4.80 -4.21 -6.81
C PHE A 14 -4.68 -3.07 -7.82
N THR A 15 -5.71 -2.25 -7.90
CA THR A 15 -5.78 -1.14 -8.83
C THR A 15 -5.60 0.21 -8.13
N ILE A 16 -4.95 1.16 -8.80
CA ILE A 16 -4.91 2.56 -8.36
C ILE A 16 -5.59 3.42 -9.40
N ASP A 17 -6.53 4.25 -8.95
CA ASP A 17 -7.17 5.28 -9.77
C ASP A 17 -6.23 6.49 -9.94
N TRP A 18 -5.72 6.65 -11.18
CA TRP A 18 -4.73 7.66 -11.55
C TRP A 18 -5.30 9.07 -11.60
N TYR A 19 -6.57 9.22 -11.96
CA TYR A 19 -7.23 10.52 -11.98
C TYR A 19 -7.18 11.16 -10.58
N VAL A 20 -7.41 10.33 -9.56
CA VAL A 20 -7.31 10.76 -8.17
C VAL A 20 -5.86 10.88 -7.73
N HIS A 21 -4.98 9.94 -8.08
CA HIS A 21 -3.56 10.02 -7.74
C HIS A 21 -2.94 11.36 -8.17
N ASP A 22 -3.10 11.74 -9.44
CA ASP A 22 -2.56 12.98 -9.98
C ASP A 22 -3.12 14.23 -9.29
N ARG A 23 -4.41 14.20 -8.94
CA ARG A 23 -5.06 15.29 -8.21
C ARG A 23 -4.55 15.38 -6.77
N THR A 24 -4.36 14.23 -6.10
CA THR A 24 -3.99 14.14 -4.67
C THR A 24 -2.50 14.33 -4.39
N LEU A 25 -1.65 14.27 -5.43
CA LEU A 25 -0.20 14.50 -5.36
C LEU A 25 0.32 15.65 -6.24
N GLY A 26 -0.52 16.30 -7.06
CA GLY A 26 -0.06 17.36 -7.98
C GLY A 26 -0.58 18.78 -7.72
N ALA A 27 -1.76 18.98 -7.11
CA ALA A 27 -2.33 20.34 -6.97
C ALA A 27 -3.42 20.53 -5.90
N MET A 28 -3.84 19.48 -5.19
CA MET A 28 -4.98 19.55 -4.28
C MET A 28 -4.56 19.92 -2.86
N ASN A 29 -5.29 20.85 -2.23
CA ASN A 29 -5.08 21.18 -0.83
C ASN A 29 -5.52 20.01 0.10
N PRO A 30 -5.02 19.95 1.36
CA PRO A 30 -5.29 18.83 2.26
C PRO A 30 -6.77 18.59 2.59
N GLU A 31 -7.61 19.63 2.63
CA GLU A 31 -9.04 19.52 2.95
C GLU A 31 -9.82 18.87 1.81
N ALA A 32 -9.57 19.30 0.57
CA ALA A 32 -10.17 18.69 -0.61
C ALA A 32 -9.70 17.24 -0.79
N LYS A 33 -8.43 16.95 -0.45
CA LYS A 33 -7.90 15.59 -0.42
C LYS A 33 -8.62 14.73 0.62
N ALA A 34 -8.79 15.22 1.85
CA ALA A 34 -9.49 14.49 2.90
C ALA A 34 -10.96 14.22 2.53
N ALA A 35 -11.67 15.22 2.00
CA ALA A 35 -13.05 15.07 1.56
C ALA A 35 -13.19 14.08 0.38
N LEU A 36 -12.24 14.10 -0.55
CA LEU A 36 -12.24 13.17 -1.68
C LEU A 36 -11.91 11.72 -1.25
N LEU A 37 -11.04 11.54 -0.25
CA LEU A 37 -10.80 10.21 0.34
C LEU A 37 -12.03 9.67 1.07
N ASP A 38 -12.74 10.52 1.81
CA ASP A 38 -13.89 10.17 2.64
C ASP A 38 -15.17 9.85 1.83
N THR A 39 -15.33 10.50 0.67
CA THR A 39 -16.57 10.40 -0.12
C THR A 39 -16.62 9.23 -1.10
N ARG A 40 -15.50 8.56 -1.40
CA ARG A 40 -15.38 7.89 -2.72
C ARG A 40 -15.78 6.42 -2.83
N GLY A 41 -15.82 5.62 -1.77
CA GLY A 41 -16.19 4.20 -1.92
C GLY A 41 -15.40 3.48 -3.05
N GLU A 42 -15.99 2.49 -3.72
CA GLU A 42 -15.35 1.75 -4.85
C GLU A 42 -14.92 2.64 -6.02
N ALA A 43 -13.88 2.22 -6.75
CA ALA A 43 -13.19 2.95 -7.83
C ALA A 43 -14.09 3.28 -9.05
N TRP A 44 -14.90 4.32 -8.91
CA TRP A 44 -15.86 4.82 -9.91
C TRP A 44 -15.24 5.14 -11.28
N HIS A 45 -13.96 5.52 -11.33
CA HIS A 45 -13.30 5.96 -12.56
C HIS A 45 -12.76 4.82 -13.44
N GLY A 46 -12.75 3.57 -12.94
CA GLY A 46 -12.48 2.37 -13.75
C GLY A 46 -13.70 1.54 -14.10
N ASP A 47 -14.90 2.01 -13.73
CA ASP A 47 -16.17 1.37 -14.04
C ASP A 47 -16.73 2.03 -15.32
N PRO A 48 -16.54 1.43 -16.51
CA PRO A 48 -17.00 2.01 -17.77
C PRO A 48 -18.53 2.18 -17.81
N ASP A 49 -19.28 1.39 -17.04
CA ASP A 49 -20.74 1.50 -16.94
C ASP A 49 -21.19 2.72 -16.13
N LYS A 50 -20.26 3.36 -15.41
CA LYS A 50 -20.51 4.58 -14.61
C LYS A 50 -19.76 5.81 -15.13
N GLY A 51 -19.25 5.75 -16.36
CA GLY A 51 -18.57 6.88 -17.01
C GLY A 51 -17.08 6.99 -16.69
N GLY A 52 -16.46 5.90 -16.21
CA GLY A 52 -15.01 5.76 -16.09
C GLY A 52 -14.31 5.66 -17.45
N ASP A 53 -13.01 5.94 -17.46
CA ASP A 53 -12.16 5.73 -18.64
C ASP A 53 -11.72 4.26 -18.65
N PRO A 54 -11.89 3.49 -19.75
CA PRO A 54 -11.15 2.26 -19.93
C PRO A 54 -9.66 2.61 -19.84
N ASP A 55 -8.95 2.05 -18.86
CA ASP A 55 -7.55 2.36 -18.51
C ASP A 55 -7.33 3.48 -17.47
N GLY A 56 -8.40 3.93 -16.78
CA GLY A 56 -8.27 4.79 -15.59
C GLY A 56 -7.68 4.09 -14.34
N LEU A 57 -7.43 2.79 -14.44
CA LEU A 57 -6.91 1.94 -13.37
C LEU A 57 -5.66 1.19 -13.83
N ASP A 58 -4.54 1.46 -13.18
CA ASP A 58 -3.33 0.65 -13.35
C ASP A 58 -3.33 -0.48 -12.34
N THR A 59 -2.91 -1.67 -12.79
CA THR A 59 -2.73 -2.84 -11.92
C THR A 59 -1.33 -2.85 -11.36
N TYR A 60 -1.19 -3.07 -10.06
CA TYR A 60 0.09 -3.11 -9.34
C TYR A 60 0.29 -4.45 -8.65
N HIS A 61 1.55 -4.85 -8.51
CA HIS A 61 1.94 -5.95 -7.64
C HIS A 61 2.34 -5.42 -6.26
N ILE A 62 2.14 -6.26 -5.25
CA ILE A 62 2.52 -5.96 -3.88
C ILE A 62 3.80 -6.72 -3.55
N GLU A 63 4.81 -5.98 -3.09
CA GLU A 63 6.06 -6.54 -2.61
C GLU A 63 6.19 -6.39 -1.10
N ILE A 64 6.77 -7.40 -0.48
CA ILE A 64 7.16 -7.36 0.92
C ILE A 64 8.65 -7.68 1.05
N THR A 65 9.31 -6.90 1.90
CA THR A 65 10.72 -7.01 2.24
C THR A 65 10.91 -6.74 3.73
N ARG A 66 12.17 -6.66 4.20
CA ARG A 66 12.50 -6.17 5.53
C ARG A 66 13.26 -4.86 5.46
N TYR A 67 12.97 -3.96 6.40
CA TYR A 67 13.87 -2.85 6.68
C TYR A 67 15.22 -3.36 7.17
N ALA A 68 16.29 -2.83 6.58
CA ALA A 68 17.66 -3.15 6.98
C ALA A 68 17.93 -2.84 8.46
N LEU A 69 17.30 -1.79 8.99
CA LEU A 69 17.37 -1.42 10.41
C LEU A 69 16.09 -1.86 11.12
N GLY A 70 16.23 -2.65 12.19
CA GLY A 70 15.11 -3.07 13.06
C GLY A 70 14.28 -4.26 12.57
N GLY A 71 14.52 -4.77 11.35
CA GLY A 71 13.91 -6.01 10.84
C GLY A 71 12.39 -5.97 10.63
N GLY A 72 11.80 -4.77 10.72
CA GLY A 72 10.39 -4.53 10.46
C GLY A 72 10.01 -4.79 9.00
N LEU A 73 8.72 -4.93 8.74
CA LEU A 73 8.22 -5.16 7.39
C LEU A 73 8.30 -3.88 6.57
N ALA A 74 8.80 -4.02 5.34
CA ALA A 74 8.69 -3.01 4.33
C ALA A 74 7.71 -3.50 3.25
N VAL A 75 6.70 -2.69 2.94
CA VAL A 75 5.67 -2.98 1.95
C VAL A 75 5.78 -1.93 0.85
N HIS A 76 5.87 -2.41 -0.39
CA HIS A 76 6.01 -1.58 -1.58
C HIS A 76 4.98 -2.01 -2.63
N ILE A 77 4.69 -1.08 -3.52
CA ILE A 77 3.85 -1.35 -4.69
C ILE A 77 4.67 -1.09 -5.94
N VAL A 78 4.74 -2.10 -6.79
CA VAL A 78 5.54 -2.09 -8.00
C VAL A 78 4.61 -2.20 -9.20
N ASN A 79 4.99 -1.52 -10.28
CA ASN A 79 4.17 -1.54 -11.47
C ASN A 79 4.18 -2.95 -12.09
N THR A 80 3.07 -3.35 -12.71
CA THR A 80 3.03 -4.60 -13.48
C THR A 80 3.66 -4.44 -14.87
N ASP A 81 3.74 -3.22 -15.37
CA ASP A 81 4.48 -2.85 -16.57
C ASP A 81 5.95 -2.54 -16.22
N PRO A 82 6.92 -3.33 -16.72
CA PRO A 82 8.34 -3.11 -16.45
C PRO A 82 8.90 -1.80 -17.05
N ASP A 83 8.21 -1.20 -18.01
CA ASP A 83 8.63 0.08 -18.62
C ASP A 83 8.11 1.30 -17.83
N THR A 84 7.25 1.07 -16.82
CA THR A 84 6.69 2.11 -15.96
C THR A 84 7.32 2.07 -14.57
N ALA A 85 7.58 3.25 -14.00
CA ALA A 85 8.16 3.35 -12.67
C ALA A 85 7.23 2.80 -11.58
N ASP A 86 7.84 2.22 -10.54
CA ASP A 86 7.13 1.83 -9.32
C ASP A 86 6.45 3.03 -8.68
N ALA A 87 5.27 2.79 -8.12
CA ALA A 87 4.40 3.87 -7.66
C ALA A 87 4.85 4.44 -6.31
N ALA A 88 5.04 3.62 -5.27
CA ALA A 88 5.40 4.13 -3.94
C ALA A 88 5.76 3.05 -2.90
N THR A 89 6.44 3.50 -1.83
CA THR A 89 6.57 2.75 -0.58
C THR A 89 5.32 2.92 0.28
N VAL A 90 4.67 1.82 0.65
CA VAL A 90 3.45 1.83 1.47
C VAL A 90 3.78 1.96 2.96
N SER A 91 4.94 1.47 3.39
CA SER A 91 5.35 1.49 4.79
C SER A 91 6.42 2.53 5.13
N GLU A 92 6.55 2.88 6.40
CA GLU A 92 7.60 3.77 6.92
C GLU A 92 8.60 3.03 7.82
N ASN A 93 9.90 3.32 7.69
CA ASN A 93 10.92 2.76 8.56
C ASN A 93 10.95 3.52 9.89
N ILE A 94 10.17 3.03 10.84
CA ILE A 94 10.00 3.74 12.11
C ILE A 94 10.95 3.27 13.22
N GLY A 95 11.94 2.43 12.92
CA GLY A 95 12.96 1.97 13.88
C GLY A 95 12.43 1.19 15.10
N GLN A 96 11.13 0.88 15.15
CA GLN A 96 10.53 0.02 16.17
C GLN A 96 10.12 -1.31 15.54
N PRO A 97 10.45 -2.46 16.17
CA PRO A 97 9.94 -3.74 15.73
C PRO A 97 8.40 -3.72 15.85
N ALA A 98 7.72 -4.10 14.78
CA ALA A 98 6.26 -4.14 14.76
C ALA A 98 5.76 -5.13 15.82
N ALA A 99 4.75 -4.73 16.60
CA ALA A 99 4.33 -5.47 17.80
C ALA A 99 3.74 -6.86 17.50
N ALA A 100 3.23 -7.08 16.28
CA ALA A 100 2.70 -8.36 15.83
C ALA A 100 3.24 -8.73 14.43
N PRO A 101 3.32 -10.04 14.10
CA PRO A 101 3.61 -10.49 12.74
C PRO A 101 2.66 -9.85 11.73
N MET A 102 3.15 -9.55 10.53
CA MET A 102 2.37 -8.95 9.43
C MET A 102 1.85 -7.53 9.68
N THR A 103 2.34 -6.85 10.72
CA THR A 103 2.05 -5.44 10.95
C THR A 103 3.17 -4.53 10.45
N PHE A 104 2.80 -3.36 9.95
CA PHE A 104 3.72 -2.34 9.46
C PHE A 104 3.11 -0.96 9.65
N TRP A 105 3.94 0.07 9.76
CA TRP A 105 3.47 1.45 9.85
C TRP A 105 3.27 2.00 8.46
N GLU A 106 2.10 2.57 8.18
CA GLU A 106 1.88 3.21 6.88
C GLU A 106 2.83 4.40 6.68
N CYS A 107 3.17 4.66 5.43
CA CYS A 107 3.81 5.90 5.03
C CYS A 107 2.74 6.98 4.83
N HIS A 108 2.70 7.96 5.72
CA HIS A 108 1.75 9.09 5.65
C HIS A 108 1.84 9.89 4.34
N ASN A 109 3.01 9.91 3.69
CA ASN A 109 3.21 10.57 2.39
C ASN A 109 2.51 9.83 1.25
N ASN A 110 2.28 8.52 1.40
CA ASN A 110 1.65 7.65 0.40
C ASN A 110 0.23 7.20 0.81
N ARG A 111 -0.47 8.04 1.58
CA ARG A 111 -1.80 7.76 2.15
C ARG A 111 -2.84 7.33 1.12
N TYR A 112 -2.74 7.81 -0.12
CA TYR A 112 -3.69 7.40 -1.16
C TYR A 112 -3.49 5.93 -1.55
N THR A 113 -2.26 5.53 -1.83
CA THR A 113 -1.91 4.12 -2.06
C THR A 113 -2.35 3.21 -0.92
N THR A 114 -2.09 3.62 0.33
CA THR A 114 -2.54 2.85 1.50
C THR A 114 -4.06 2.70 1.49
N SER A 115 -4.80 3.76 1.19
CA SER A 115 -6.26 3.73 1.09
C SER A 115 -6.77 2.80 -0.02
N GLU A 116 -6.10 2.73 -1.18
CA GLU A 116 -6.52 1.81 -2.25
C GLU A 116 -6.30 0.35 -1.86
N MET A 117 -5.20 0.03 -1.14
CA MET A 117 -4.99 -1.30 -0.58
C MET A 117 -5.99 -1.65 0.54
N GLU A 118 -6.37 -0.66 1.37
CA GLU A 118 -7.44 -0.80 2.37
C GLU A 118 -8.79 -1.11 1.69
N ARG A 119 -9.14 -0.38 0.63
CA ARG A 119 -10.39 -0.59 -0.14
C ARG A 119 -10.43 -1.94 -0.85
N ALA A 120 -9.29 -2.39 -1.37
CA ALA A 120 -9.14 -3.72 -1.93
C ALA A 120 -9.21 -4.84 -0.87
N GLY A 121 -9.32 -4.50 0.42
CA GLY A 121 -9.43 -5.47 1.51
C GLY A 121 -8.14 -6.21 1.81
N ILE A 122 -6.99 -5.70 1.35
CA ILE A 122 -5.69 -6.35 1.50
C ILE A 122 -5.07 -6.02 2.86
N ILE A 123 -5.26 -4.79 3.32
CA ILE A 123 -4.76 -4.30 4.61
C ILE A 123 -5.87 -3.62 5.40
N GLU A 124 -5.70 -3.54 6.71
CA GLU A 124 -6.63 -2.87 7.60
C GLU A 124 -5.89 -2.16 8.75
N PRO A 125 -6.43 -1.05 9.28
CA PRO A 125 -5.86 -0.38 10.44
C PRO A 125 -6.06 -1.23 11.70
N THR A 126 -5.06 -1.26 12.57
CA THR A 126 -5.15 -1.93 13.87
C THR A 126 -5.84 -1.09 14.96
N GLY A 127 -6.10 0.18 14.68
CA GLY A 127 -6.56 1.18 15.65
C GLY A 127 -5.42 1.83 16.46
N ILE A 128 -4.16 1.44 16.22
CA ILE A 128 -2.99 2.07 16.84
C ILE A 128 -2.43 3.13 15.90
N GLU A 129 -2.17 4.31 16.44
CA GLU A 129 -1.59 5.45 15.72
C GLU A 129 -0.38 5.99 16.45
N THR A 130 0.49 6.67 15.71
CA THR A 130 1.62 7.40 16.25
C THR A 130 1.87 8.66 15.41
N SER A 131 2.64 9.61 15.93
CA SER A 131 3.00 10.83 15.22
C SER A 131 4.51 10.94 15.07
N PHE A 132 4.97 11.41 13.92
CA PHE A 132 6.38 11.48 13.56
C PHE A 132 6.84 12.88 13.15
N GLY A 133 8.12 13.16 13.47
CA GLY A 133 8.85 14.33 13.01
C GLY A 133 8.36 15.68 13.58
N PRO A 134 9.03 16.78 13.21
CA PRO A 134 8.67 18.15 13.63
C PRO A 134 7.33 18.63 13.04
N HIS A 135 6.76 17.87 12.10
CA HIS A 135 5.51 18.19 11.42
C HIS A 135 4.30 17.41 11.97
N HIS A 136 4.49 16.59 13.00
CA HIS A 136 3.42 15.80 13.65
C HIS A 136 2.58 15.00 12.65
N THR A 137 3.22 14.40 11.65
CA THR A 137 2.50 13.58 10.69
C THR A 137 2.08 12.28 11.35
N THR A 138 0.78 11.99 11.29
CA THR A 138 0.20 10.79 11.89
C THR A 138 0.41 9.61 10.94
N SER A 139 0.95 8.52 11.47
CA SER A 139 1.01 7.22 10.79
C SER A 139 0.22 6.21 11.60
N ARG A 140 -0.58 5.39 10.90
CA ARG A 140 -1.35 4.29 11.46
C ARG A 140 -0.55 2.99 11.39
N LEU A 141 -0.68 2.15 12.41
CA LEU A 141 -0.21 0.77 12.35
C LEU A 141 -1.23 -0.04 11.57
N MET A 142 -0.80 -0.53 10.41
CA MET A 142 -1.57 -1.35 9.50
C MET A 142 -1.21 -2.82 9.70
N ARG A 143 -2.09 -3.70 9.24
CA ARG A 143 -1.82 -5.13 9.10
C ARG A 143 -2.40 -5.65 7.79
N PHE A 144 -1.81 -6.72 7.26
CA PHE A 144 -2.51 -7.50 6.23
C PHE A 144 -3.81 -8.05 6.80
N THR A 145 -4.87 -8.14 6.00
CA THR A 145 -6.11 -8.80 6.44
C THR A 145 -5.88 -10.32 6.48
N PRO A 146 -6.70 -11.08 7.24
CA PRO A 146 -6.51 -12.52 7.40
C PRO A 146 -6.42 -13.30 6.08
N ALA A 147 -7.12 -12.86 5.03
CA ALA A 147 -7.09 -13.48 3.71
C ALA A 147 -5.71 -13.41 3.02
N TYR A 148 -4.88 -12.42 3.38
CA TYR A 148 -3.57 -12.17 2.75
C TYR A 148 -2.39 -12.55 3.66
N HIS A 149 -2.64 -12.98 4.90
CA HIS A 149 -1.58 -13.34 5.86
C HIS A 149 -0.64 -14.44 5.35
N THR A 150 -1.20 -15.54 4.85
CA THR A 150 -0.39 -16.68 4.38
C THR A 150 0.50 -16.28 3.22
N ALA A 151 -0.08 -15.63 2.21
CA ALA A 151 0.63 -15.12 1.04
C ALA A 151 1.77 -14.16 1.43
N ALA A 152 1.51 -13.25 2.37
CA ALA A 152 2.51 -12.31 2.88
C ALA A 152 3.67 -13.02 3.61
N LEU A 153 3.36 -14.02 4.44
CA LEU A 153 4.36 -14.83 5.15
C LEU A 153 5.23 -15.66 4.20
N GLU A 154 4.63 -16.24 3.16
CA GLU A 154 5.34 -17.01 2.15
C GLU A 154 6.30 -16.13 1.34
N ALA A 155 5.83 -14.95 0.90
CA ALA A 155 6.68 -13.97 0.22
C ALA A 155 7.87 -13.54 1.08
N LEU A 156 7.64 -13.24 2.37
CA LEU A 156 8.71 -12.91 3.31
C LEU A 156 9.70 -14.04 3.53
N THR A 157 9.22 -15.27 3.64
CA THR A 157 10.07 -16.45 3.81
C THR A 157 10.95 -16.66 2.59
N ARG A 158 10.41 -16.42 1.39
CA ARG A 158 11.15 -16.46 0.12
C ARG A 158 12.25 -15.41 0.09
N HIS A 159 11.90 -14.15 0.38
CA HIS A 159 12.86 -13.05 0.53
C HIS A 159 14.00 -13.41 1.50
N ASP A 160 13.67 -13.89 2.69
CA ASP A 160 14.66 -14.23 3.73
C ASP A 160 15.54 -15.41 3.33
N THR A 161 15.06 -16.31 2.46
CA THR A 161 15.82 -17.44 1.93
C THR A 161 16.80 -16.99 0.84
N GLU A 162 16.37 -16.11 -0.05
CA GLU A 162 17.16 -15.63 -1.20
C GLU A 162 18.24 -14.62 -0.81
N ASN A 163 18.07 -13.90 0.30
CA ASN A 163 19.03 -12.91 0.79
C ASN A 163 19.95 -13.45 1.92
N ARG A 164 20.02 -14.76 2.13
CA ARG A 164 20.98 -15.43 3.03
C ARG A 164 22.21 -15.92 2.29
#